data_AF-A0A1Q9C1S4-F1
#
_entry.id   AF-A0A1Q9C1S4-F1
#
_cell.length_a   1.000
_cell.length_b   1.000
_cell.length_c   1.000
_cell.angle_alpha   90.00
_cell.angle_beta   90.00
_cell.angle_gamma   90.00
#
_symmetry.space_group_name_H-M   'P 1'
#
loop_
_entity.id
_entity.type
_entity.pdbx_description
1 polymer ?
#
loop_
_entity_poly.entity_id
_entity_poly.type
_entity_poly.pdbx_seq_one_letter_code
_entity_poly.pdbx_strand_id
1 'polypeptide(L)'
;MLPVSVCGKGMTRSMVALVPRGCQLAEAFPKEALQGRQEPLVTENRFKCTYLVTSMGGNTRCRPANMVKNAPGDWSGTCLYGSTFRTYTRTRDCTLAEFEQHIKDAKDDLEKVFEYFDDITATVQREVIRKVTGLLDNLNCGFMREFWQGLTDNMCYRGMNGFRLIANSYVISGLLSLIIALFILVPWKISRDNADKYGSEVGLWLLPACAVGRHGAAWSCIGQSADGQLAIGLEQCLSRLLHALRQIYVR
;
A
#
# COMPACT_ATOMS: atom_id res chain seq x y z
N MET A 1 -1.37 -3.33 13.42
CA MET A 1 -2.09 -2.12 13.87
C MET A 1 -1.12 -0.95 13.86
N LEU A 2 -1.15 -0.14 12.81
CA LEU A 2 -0.35 1.09 12.71
C LEU A 2 -1.20 2.26 13.21
N PRO A 3 -0.63 3.23 13.94
CA PRO A 3 -1.37 4.38 14.41
C PRO A 3 -1.79 5.26 13.22
N VAL A 4 -3.10 5.31 12.99
CA VAL A 4 -3.76 6.25 12.08
C VAL A 4 -3.70 7.64 12.73
N SER A 5 -2.57 8.34 12.65
CA SER A 5 -2.43 9.68 13.24
C SER A 5 -1.76 10.73 12.35
N VAL A 6 -1.50 10.42 11.09
CA VAL A 6 -0.97 11.41 10.13
C VAL A 6 -2.06 11.80 9.14
N CYS A 7 -3.11 12.43 9.64
CA CYS A 7 -4.04 13.18 8.81
C CYS A 7 -4.27 14.54 9.49
N GLY A 8 -3.79 15.61 8.85
CA GLY A 8 -4.23 16.97 9.17
C GLY A 8 -3.29 17.82 10.03
N LYS A 9 -2.13 18.19 9.48
CA LYS A 9 -1.50 19.45 9.87
C LYS A 9 -0.85 20.08 8.63
N GLY A 10 -1.58 20.97 7.96
CA GLY A 10 -0.99 21.82 6.92
C GLY A 10 -1.79 22.10 5.65
N MET A 11 -3.09 21.77 5.55
CA MET A 11 -3.88 22.17 4.39
C MET A 11 -4.56 23.53 4.61
N THR A 12 -4.20 24.46 3.72
CA THR A 12 -4.66 25.84 3.64
C THR A 12 -6.16 25.94 3.38
N ARG A 13 -6.73 27.02 3.90
CA ARG A 13 -8.13 27.26 4.30
C ARG A 13 -9.23 27.26 3.20
N SER A 14 -8.97 26.84 1.95
CA SER A 14 -9.92 27.11 0.84
C SER A 14 -10.65 25.92 0.22
N MET A 15 -10.52 24.69 0.74
CA MET A 15 -11.25 23.50 0.21
C MET A 15 -12.00 22.67 1.28
N VAL A 16 -12.55 23.30 2.32
CA VAL A 16 -13.10 22.58 3.49
C VAL A 16 -14.61 22.26 3.40
N ALA A 17 -15.33 22.60 2.33
CA ALA A 17 -16.80 22.49 2.33
C ALA A 17 -17.40 21.13 1.87
N LEU A 18 -16.62 20.17 1.34
CA LEU A 18 -17.19 18.95 0.73
C LEU A 18 -16.72 17.60 1.30
N VAL A 19 -15.89 17.60 2.35
CA VAL A 19 -15.33 16.38 2.95
C VAL A 19 -15.75 16.10 4.43
N PRO A 20 -16.98 16.37 4.94
CA PRO A 20 -17.32 15.92 6.30
C PRO A 20 -18.00 14.54 6.37
N ARG A 21 -18.59 14.02 5.29
CA ARG A 21 -19.41 12.79 5.36
C ARG A 21 -18.71 11.49 4.96
N GLY A 22 -17.62 11.56 4.21
CA GLY A 22 -16.89 10.36 3.78
C GLY A 22 -16.10 9.67 4.89
N CYS A 23 -15.49 10.45 5.80
CA CYS A 23 -14.63 9.89 6.85
C CYS A 23 -15.40 9.25 8.02
N GLN A 24 -16.60 9.74 8.35
CA GLN A 24 -17.41 9.14 9.42
C GLN A 24 -17.98 7.76 9.05
N LEU A 25 -18.20 7.50 7.76
CA LEU A 25 -18.67 6.18 7.29
C LEU A 25 -17.55 5.13 7.22
N ALA A 26 -16.29 5.55 7.07
CA ALA A 26 -15.14 4.64 7.01
C ALA A 26 -14.74 4.09 8.40
N GLU A 27 -15.01 4.81 9.50
CA GLU A 27 -14.74 4.31 10.86
C GLU A 27 -15.81 3.33 11.39
N ALA A 28 -17.04 3.39 10.87
CA ALA A 28 -18.13 2.53 11.33
C ALA A 28 -18.12 1.13 10.69
N PHE A 29 -17.63 1.00 9.46
CA PHE A 29 -17.75 -0.25 8.70
C PHE A 29 -16.92 -1.45 9.19
N PRO A 30 -15.72 -1.31 9.80
CA PRO A 30 -14.96 -2.50 10.19
C PRO A 30 -15.38 -3.09 11.55
N LYS A 31 -16.09 -2.36 12.43
CA LYS A 31 -16.35 -2.85 13.80
C LYS A 31 -17.49 -3.88 13.86
N GLU A 32 -18.59 -3.65 13.15
CA GLU A 32 -19.78 -4.52 13.25
C GLU A 32 -19.65 -5.80 12.39
N ALA A 33 -18.96 -5.73 11.24
CA ALA A 33 -18.71 -6.89 10.39
C ALA A 33 -17.71 -7.90 10.99
N LEU A 34 -16.85 -7.46 11.92
CA LEU A 34 -15.88 -8.32 12.58
C LEU A 34 -16.42 -8.96 13.88
N GLN A 35 -17.33 -8.31 14.60
CA GLN A 35 -17.83 -8.82 15.88
C GLN A 35 -18.62 -10.14 15.76
N GLY A 36 -19.40 -10.33 14.68
CA GLY A 36 -20.19 -11.56 14.49
C GLY A 36 -19.40 -12.82 14.11
N ARG A 37 -18.10 -12.70 13.77
CA ARG A 37 -17.23 -13.85 13.42
C ARG A 37 -16.05 -14.05 14.36
N GLN A 38 -15.89 -13.20 15.38
CA GLN A 38 -14.75 -13.27 16.31
C GLN A 38 -14.89 -14.34 17.39
N GLU A 39 -16.11 -14.75 17.76
CA GLU A 39 -16.31 -15.60 18.94
C GLU A 39 -15.65 -16.99 18.89
N PRO A 40 -15.53 -17.72 17.76
CA PRO A 40 -14.77 -18.97 17.73
C PRO A 40 -13.26 -18.78 17.46
N LEU A 41 -12.82 -17.58 17.03
CA LEU A 41 -11.41 -17.34 16.66
C LEU A 41 -10.52 -17.02 17.87
N VAL A 42 -11.12 -16.67 19.01
CA VAL A 42 -10.37 -16.27 20.22
C VAL A 42 -9.88 -17.50 21.02
N THR A 43 -10.60 -18.62 20.95
CA THR A 43 -10.30 -19.83 21.75
C THR A 43 -9.55 -20.93 20.99
N GLU A 44 -9.51 -20.89 19.65
CA GLU A 44 -8.81 -21.92 18.90
C GLU A 44 -7.35 -21.54 18.66
N ASN A 45 -6.43 -22.47 18.98
CA ASN A 45 -4.98 -22.39 18.75
C ASN A 45 -4.64 -22.43 17.25
N ARG A 46 -5.17 -21.50 16.45
CA ARG A 46 -4.95 -21.41 15.00
C ARG A 46 -3.74 -20.58 14.63
N PHE A 47 -3.22 -19.76 15.54
CA PHE A 47 -2.09 -18.90 15.25
C PHE A 47 -0.78 -19.67 15.39
N LYS A 48 0.11 -19.47 14.42
CA LYS A 48 1.45 -20.06 14.42
C LYS A 48 2.45 -18.97 14.81
N CYS A 49 3.06 -19.12 15.98
CA CYS A 49 4.13 -18.24 16.46
C CYS A 49 5.49 -18.89 16.18
N THR A 50 6.35 -18.20 15.45
CA THR A 50 7.71 -18.67 15.13
C THR A 50 8.72 -17.95 16.00
N TYR A 51 9.60 -18.69 16.67
CA TYR A 51 10.66 -18.12 17.51
C TYR A 51 12.01 -18.76 17.21
N LEU A 52 13.08 -18.06 17.59
CA LEU A 52 14.45 -18.53 17.44
C LEU A 52 14.82 -19.45 18.60
N VAL A 53 15.60 -20.49 18.31
CA VAL A 53 16.15 -21.42 19.32
C VAL A 53 17.67 -21.49 19.18
N THR A 54 18.35 -21.62 20.31
CA THR A 54 19.82 -21.60 20.36
C THR A 54 20.48 -22.87 19.87
N SER A 55 19.79 -24.01 19.79
CA SER A 55 20.38 -25.27 19.34
C SER A 55 19.38 -26.10 18.55
N MET A 56 19.89 -26.99 17.70
CA MET A 56 19.07 -27.95 16.96
C MET A 56 18.40 -28.90 17.97
N GLY A 57 17.10 -28.72 18.21
CA GLY A 57 16.32 -29.46 19.20
C GLY A 57 16.15 -28.78 20.56
N GLY A 58 16.76 -27.59 20.76
CA GLY A 58 16.55 -26.79 21.96
C GLY A 58 15.10 -26.30 22.08
N ASN A 59 14.57 -26.32 23.31
CA ASN A 59 13.28 -25.69 23.65
C ASN A 59 13.44 -24.25 24.18
N THR A 60 14.68 -23.83 24.47
CA THR A 60 14.94 -22.51 25.02
C THR A 60 14.79 -21.45 23.93
N ARG A 61 13.79 -20.60 24.08
CA ARG A 61 13.57 -19.45 23.20
C ARG A 61 14.74 -18.49 23.32
N CYS A 62 15.41 -18.23 22.21
CA CYS A 62 16.36 -17.13 22.09
C CYS A 62 15.62 -15.88 21.62
N ARG A 63 15.86 -14.75 22.30
CA ARG A 63 15.29 -13.46 21.91
C ARG A 63 16.41 -12.48 21.58
N PRO A 64 16.43 -11.92 20.35
CA PRO A 64 17.36 -10.85 20.01
C PRO A 64 17.27 -9.64 20.95
N ALA A 65 16.10 -9.36 21.53
CA ALA A 65 15.96 -8.31 22.54
C ALA A 65 16.91 -8.46 23.75
N ASN A 66 17.34 -9.69 24.07
CA ASN A 66 18.26 -9.97 25.18
C ASN A 66 19.74 -9.92 24.77
N MET A 67 20.04 -9.49 23.54
CA MET A 67 21.42 -9.29 23.11
C MET A 67 22.03 -8.09 23.82
N VAL A 68 23.18 -8.31 24.46
CA VAL A 68 23.90 -7.27 25.20
C VAL A 68 25.26 -7.07 24.56
N LYS A 69 25.53 -5.82 24.19
CA LYS A 69 26.82 -5.39 23.69
C LYS A 69 27.78 -5.19 24.86
N ASN A 70 28.82 -5.99 24.92
CA ASN A 70 29.85 -5.90 25.97
C ASN A 70 30.98 -4.97 25.54
N ALA A 71 31.40 -5.07 24.27
CA ALA A 71 32.43 -4.24 23.66
C ALA A 71 32.11 -4.06 22.16
N PRO A 72 32.81 -3.15 21.43
CA PRO A 72 32.65 -3.04 19.98
C PRO A 72 32.98 -4.38 19.29
N GLY A 73 32.01 -4.96 18.59
CA GLY A 73 32.13 -6.27 17.96
C GLY A 73 31.95 -7.48 18.90
N ASP A 74 31.79 -7.28 20.21
CA ASP A 74 31.55 -8.35 21.17
C ASP A 74 30.13 -8.30 21.74
N TRP A 75 29.34 -9.30 21.38
CA TRP A 75 27.93 -9.41 21.72
C TRP A 75 27.67 -10.72 22.44
N SER A 76 27.04 -10.62 23.61
CA SER A 76 26.57 -11.78 24.36
C SER A 76 25.07 -11.99 24.17
N GLY A 77 24.62 -13.23 24.36
CA GLY A 77 23.21 -13.60 24.16
C GLY A 77 22.77 -13.60 22.69
N THR A 78 23.71 -13.70 21.74
CA THR A 78 23.38 -13.83 20.32
C THR A 78 22.61 -15.13 20.09
N CYS A 79 21.60 -15.09 19.21
CA CYS A 79 20.84 -16.28 18.83
C CYS A 79 21.55 -17.15 17.78
N LEU A 80 22.87 -17.01 17.67
CA LEU A 80 23.72 -17.68 16.70
C LEU A 80 24.36 -18.89 17.36
N TYR A 81 24.19 -20.07 16.76
CA TYR A 81 24.73 -21.30 17.30
C TYR A 81 26.08 -21.67 16.69
N GLY A 82 27.09 -21.77 17.56
CA GLY A 82 28.43 -22.22 17.21
C GLY A 82 29.16 -21.32 16.22
N SER A 83 30.27 -21.82 15.69
CA SER A 83 31.11 -21.11 14.70
C SER A 83 30.47 -20.97 13.31
N THR A 84 29.36 -21.66 13.07
CA THR A 84 28.67 -21.65 11.77
C THR A 84 27.70 -20.47 11.61
N PHE A 85 27.50 -19.68 12.67
CA PHE A 85 26.56 -18.54 12.69
C PHE A 85 25.16 -18.90 12.16
N ARG A 86 24.69 -20.11 12.48
CA ARG A 86 23.36 -20.58 12.08
C ARG A 86 22.35 -20.22 13.15
N THR A 87 21.17 -19.81 12.72
CA THR A 87 19.99 -19.68 13.56
C THR A 87 19.04 -20.84 13.26
N TYR A 88 18.29 -21.27 14.28
CA TYR A 88 17.24 -22.26 14.13
C TYR A 88 15.91 -21.61 14.48
N THR A 89 14.88 -21.90 13.71
CA THR A 89 13.52 -21.44 13.96
C THR A 89 12.66 -22.62 14.40
N ARG A 90 11.69 -22.32 15.27
CA ARG A 90 10.66 -23.29 15.66
C ARG A 90 9.31 -22.61 15.68
N THR A 91 8.32 -23.30 15.13
CA THR A 91 6.93 -22.86 15.12
C THR A 91 6.17 -23.58 16.22
N ARG A 92 5.36 -22.84 16.98
CA ARG A 92 4.38 -23.40 17.93
C ARG A 92 3.00 -22.82 17.65
N ASP A 93 1.98 -23.59 17.99
CA ASP A 93 0.63 -23.07 18.09
C ASP A 93 0.53 -22.11 19.28
N CYS A 94 -0.11 -20.97 19.08
CA CYS A 94 -0.26 -19.91 20.08
C CYS A 94 -1.68 -19.34 20.07
N THR A 95 -2.07 -18.76 21.20
CA THR A 95 -3.34 -18.04 21.33
C THR A 95 -3.26 -16.65 20.71
N LEU A 96 -4.40 -16.02 20.44
CA LEU A 96 -4.43 -14.65 19.90
C LEU A 96 -3.66 -13.65 20.79
N ALA A 97 -3.81 -13.75 22.12
CA ALA A 97 -3.12 -12.89 23.07
C ALA A 97 -1.60 -13.07 23.02
N GLU A 98 -1.12 -14.31 22.91
CA GLU A 98 0.31 -14.60 22.73
C GLU A 98 0.83 -14.09 21.39
N PHE A 99 0.03 -14.20 20.32
CA PHE A 99 0.39 -13.71 19.01
C PHE A 99 0.50 -12.17 18.98
N GLU A 100 -0.45 -11.46 19.60
CA GLU A 100 -0.35 -10.01 19.75
C GLU A 100 0.89 -9.59 20.53
N GLN A 101 1.21 -10.30 21.62
CA GLN A 101 2.43 -10.05 22.36
C GLN A 101 3.67 -10.36 21.50
N HIS A 102 3.64 -11.43 20.71
CA HIS A 102 4.72 -11.78 19.79
C HIS A 102 4.97 -10.69 18.73
N ILE A 103 3.92 -10.05 18.21
CA ILE A 103 4.06 -8.92 17.28
C ILE A 103 4.65 -7.69 17.99
N LYS A 104 4.21 -7.39 19.22
CA LYS A 104 4.76 -6.26 20.00
C LYS A 104 6.25 -6.47 20.29
N ASP A 105 6.58 -7.66 20.74
CA ASP A 105 7.94 -8.14 21.01
C ASP A 105 8.86 -8.09 19.79
N ALA A 106 8.31 -8.33 18.58
CA ALA A 106 9.08 -8.34 17.35
C ALA A 106 9.70 -6.97 17.02
N LYS A 107 9.11 -5.87 17.50
CA LYS A 107 9.69 -4.53 17.34
C LYS A 107 11.03 -4.44 18.06
N ASP A 108 11.07 -4.84 19.33
CA ASP A 108 12.27 -4.75 20.17
C ASP A 108 13.35 -5.74 19.67
N ASP A 109 12.92 -6.92 19.20
CA ASP A 109 13.82 -7.89 18.58
C ASP A 109 14.47 -7.31 17.30
N LEU A 110 13.69 -6.63 16.44
CA LEU A 110 14.23 -6.00 15.22
C LEU A 110 15.18 -4.85 15.52
N GLU A 111 14.85 -4.00 16.48
CA GLU A 111 15.71 -2.88 16.89
C GLU A 111 17.10 -3.39 17.34
N LYS A 112 17.14 -4.46 18.14
CA LYS A 112 18.40 -5.08 18.56
C LYS A 112 19.16 -5.78 17.44
N VAL A 113 18.46 -6.41 16.49
CA VAL A 113 19.11 -7.00 15.31
C VAL A 113 19.76 -5.93 14.44
N PHE A 114 19.12 -4.77 14.27
CA PHE A 114 19.71 -3.66 13.52
C PHE A 114 20.92 -3.06 14.24
N GLU A 115 20.85 -2.88 15.56
CA GLU A 115 21.99 -2.41 16.36
C GLU A 115 23.20 -3.35 16.24
N TYR A 116 22.96 -4.67 16.28
CA TYR A 116 23.97 -5.70 16.06
C TYR A 116 24.56 -5.65 14.65
N PHE A 117 23.69 -5.52 13.64
CA PHE A 117 24.11 -5.46 12.24
C PHE A 117 24.94 -4.21 11.94
N ASP A 118 24.57 -3.06 12.48
CA ASP A 118 25.33 -1.81 12.32
C ASP A 118 26.72 -1.89 12.96
N ASP A 119 26.84 -2.55 14.12
CA ASP A 119 28.13 -2.73 14.79
C ASP A 119 29.06 -3.69 14.01
N ILE A 120 28.51 -4.79 13.48
CA ILE A 120 29.26 -5.73 12.64
C ILE A 120 29.68 -5.05 11.34
N THR A 121 28.76 -4.36 10.66
CA THR A 121 29.08 -3.69 9.41
C THR A 121 30.11 -2.58 9.61
N ALA A 122 30.05 -1.82 10.71
CA ALA A 122 31.07 -0.84 11.05
C ALA A 122 32.46 -1.48 11.27
N THR A 123 32.51 -2.67 11.86
CA THR A 123 33.76 -3.42 12.09
C THR A 123 34.31 -4.00 10.79
N VAL A 124 33.45 -4.64 9.99
CA VAL A 124 33.81 -5.21 8.69
C VAL A 124 34.24 -4.12 7.72
N GLN A 125 33.55 -2.99 7.69
CA GLN A 125 33.95 -1.85 6.87
C GLN A 125 35.35 -1.36 7.24
N ARG A 126 35.68 -1.21 8.53
CA ARG A 126 37.04 -0.79 8.92
C ARG A 126 38.12 -1.78 8.50
N GLU A 127 37.90 -3.08 8.70
CA GLU A 127 38.92 -4.10 8.40
C GLU A 127 39.06 -4.39 6.90
N VAL A 128 37.94 -4.48 6.18
CA VAL A 128 37.93 -4.80 4.75
C VAL A 128 38.30 -3.56 3.93
N ILE A 129 37.66 -2.41 4.18
CA ILE A 129 37.92 -1.20 3.40
C ILE A 129 39.37 -0.78 3.59
N ARG A 130 39.91 -0.79 4.82
CA ARG A 130 41.31 -0.37 5.05
C ARG A 130 42.31 -1.24 4.32
N LYS A 131 42.08 -2.55 4.22
CA LYS A 131 42.94 -3.47 3.47
C LYS A 131 42.81 -3.23 1.96
N VAL A 132 41.58 -3.05 1.48
CA VAL A 132 41.30 -2.77 0.07
C VAL A 132 41.87 -1.42 -0.35
N THR A 133 41.73 -0.37 0.46
CA THR A 133 42.32 0.95 0.17
C THR A 133 43.84 0.90 0.20
N GLY A 134 44.46 0.16 1.13
CA GLY A 134 45.91 -0.01 1.13
C GLY A 134 46.44 -0.78 -0.10
N LEU A 135 45.66 -1.69 -0.67
CA LEU A 135 45.95 -2.32 -1.96
C LEU A 135 45.75 -1.34 -3.13
N LEU A 136 44.68 -0.55 -3.11
CA LEU A 136 44.36 0.44 -4.14
C LEU A 136 45.36 1.60 -4.18
N ASP A 137 45.89 2.03 -3.03
CA ASP A 137 46.89 3.10 -2.94
C ASP A 137 48.20 2.73 -3.64
N ASN A 138 48.47 1.42 -3.82
CA ASN A 138 49.62 0.90 -4.55
C ASN A 138 49.30 0.55 -6.02
N LEU A 139 48.03 0.56 -6.41
CA LEU A 139 47.59 0.36 -7.78
C LEU A 139 47.37 1.74 -8.42
N ASN A 140 48.29 2.18 -9.28
CA ASN A 140 48.11 3.39 -10.08
C ASN A 140 46.73 3.34 -10.78
N CYS A 141 45.78 4.13 -10.29
CA CYS A 141 44.36 4.10 -10.68
C CYS A 141 44.08 4.58 -12.12
N GLY A 142 45.10 4.69 -12.98
CA GLY A 142 44.98 5.14 -14.37
C GLY A 142 44.00 4.30 -15.18
N PHE A 143 43.98 2.98 -14.99
CA PHE A 143 43.05 2.07 -15.67
C PHE A 143 41.60 2.25 -15.23
N MET A 144 41.35 2.57 -13.96
CA MET A 144 39.98 2.70 -13.43
C MET A 144 39.26 3.94 -13.98
N ARG A 145 40.01 4.99 -14.34
CA ARG A 145 39.42 6.24 -14.84
C ARG A 145 38.64 6.05 -16.13
N GLU A 146 39.18 5.31 -17.09
CA GLU A 146 38.51 5.03 -18.37
C GLU A 146 37.27 4.14 -18.16
N PHE A 147 37.37 3.14 -17.29
CA PHE A 147 36.24 2.29 -16.95
C PHE A 147 35.09 3.08 -16.29
N TRP A 148 35.39 3.94 -15.31
CA TRP A 148 34.38 4.76 -14.63
C TRP A 148 33.74 5.81 -15.55
N GLN A 149 34.51 6.41 -16.45
CA GLN A 149 33.95 7.30 -17.47
C GLN A 149 33.00 6.53 -18.39
N GLY A 150 33.41 5.38 -18.92
CA GLY A 150 32.55 4.55 -19.76
C GLY A 150 31.27 4.08 -19.04
N LEU A 151 31.37 3.68 -17.77
CA LEU A 151 30.21 3.29 -16.97
C LEU A 151 29.24 4.46 -16.77
N THR A 152 29.77 5.63 -16.38
CA THR A 152 28.98 6.82 -16.12
C THR A 152 28.28 7.33 -17.38
N ASP A 153 28.98 7.34 -18.52
CA ASP A 153 28.42 7.75 -19.81
C ASP A 153 27.32 6.80 -20.27
N ASN A 154 27.52 5.49 -20.12
CA ASN A 154 26.50 4.49 -20.44
C ASN A 154 25.27 4.58 -19.52
N MET A 155 25.46 4.79 -18.21
CA MET A 155 24.36 4.99 -17.27
C MET A 155 23.63 6.31 -17.53
N CYS A 156 24.34 7.38 -17.86
CA CYS A 156 23.75 8.66 -18.18
C CYS A 156 22.91 8.58 -19.46
N TYR A 157 23.47 8.02 -20.54
CA TYR A 157 22.78 7.89 -21.81
C TYR A 157 21.54 6.98 -21.72
N ARG A 158 21.68 5.79 -21.12
CA ARG A 158 20.56 4.85 -20.97
C ARG A 158 19.55 5.32 -19.93
N GLY A 159 20.01 5.87 -18.81
CA GLY A 159 19.18 6.39 -17.74
C GLY A 159 18.32 7.56 -18.19
N MET A 160 18.92 8.53 -18.90
CA MET A 160 18.19 9.68 -19.42
C MET A 160 17.12 9.29 -20.46
N ASN A 161 17.38 8.27 -21.28
CA ASN A 161 16.36 7.71 -22.17
C ASN A 161 15.22 7.03 -21.40
N GLY A 162 15.53 6.29 -20.33
CA GLY A 162 14.53 5.71 -19.43
C GLY A 162 13.66 6.74 -18.73
N PHE A 163 14.25 7.82 -18.22
CA PHE A 163 13.50 8.90 -17.57
C PHE A 163 12.56 9.62 -18.52
N ARG A 164 12.94 9.81 -19.79
CA ARG A 164 12.04 10.36 -20.82
C ARG A 164 10.83 9.45 -21.06
N LEU A 165 11.02 8.14 -21.12
CA LEU A 165 9.92 7.18 -21.29
C LEU A 165 8.94 7.25 -20.10
N ILE A 166 9.46 7.29 -18.87
CA ILE A 166 8.66 7.38 -17.65
C ILE A 166 7.89 8.70 -17.60
N ALA A 167 8.54 9.83 -17.88
CA ALA A 167 7.90 11.13 -17.90
C ALA A 167 6.73 11.18 -18.90
N ASN A 168 6.92 10.64 -20.11
CA ASN A 168 5.86 10.54 -21.11
C ASN A 168 4.68 9.68 -20.63
N SER A 169 4.94 8.59 -19.91
CA SER A 169 3.87 7.74 -19.37
C SER A 169 2.98 8.47 -18.35
N TYR A 170 3.56 9.33 -17.52
CA TYR A 170 2.79 10.15 -16.57
C TYR A 170 1.92 11.20 -17.27
N VAL A 171 2.42 11.82 -18.35
CA VAL A 171 1.64 12.79 -19.14
C VAL A 171 0.43 12.10 -19.77
N ILE A 172 0.62 10.92 -20.36
CA ILE A 172 -0.47 10.14 -20.97
C ILE A 172 -1.50 9.72 -19.90
N SER A 173 -1.03 9.24 -18.74
CA SER A 173 -1.90 8.87 -17.62
C SER A 173 -2.72 10.06 -17.11
N GLY A 174 -2.09 11.23 -16.97
CA GLY A 174 -2.77 12.47 -16.58
C GLY A 174 -3.86 12.88 -17.58
N LEU A 175 -3.57 12.81 -18.89
CA LEU A 175 -4.53 13.12 -19.94
C LEU A 175 -5.73 12.14 -19.93
N LEU A 176 -5.48 10.85 -19.74
CA LEU A 176 -6.53 9.83 -19.64
C LEU A 176 -7.40 10.04 -18.40
N SER A 177 -6.82 10.45 -17.27
CA SER A 177 -7.57 10.78 -16.06
C SER A 177 -8.50 11.98 -16.25
N LEU A 178 -8.06 13.00 -17.01
CA LEU A 178 -8.86 14.18 -17.34
C LEU A 178 -10.04 13.81 -18.24
N ILE A 179 -9.83 12.92 -19.22
CA ILE A 179 -10.90 12.40 -20.08
C ILE A 179 -11.98 11.69 -19.24
N ILE A 180 -11.59 10.82 -18.29
CA ILE A 180 -12.55 10.14 -17.41
C ILE A 180 -13.33 11.15 -16.55
N ALA A 181 -12.65 12.18 -16.02
CA ALA A 181 -13.31 13.23 -15.26
C ALA A 181 -14.37 13.97 -16.09
N LEU A 182 -14.09 14.26 -17.36
CA LEU A 182 -15.06 14.86 -18.29
C LEU A 182 -16.25 13.92 -18.55
N PHE A 183 -16.00 12.62 -18.74
CA PHE A 183 -17.06 11.63 -18.92
C PHE A 183 -18.00 11.50 -17.72
N ILE A 184 -17.52 11.76 -16.49
CA ILE A 184 -18.35 11.75 -15.29
C ILE A 184 -19.08 13.09 -15.12
N LEU A 185 -18.40 14.21 -15.37
CA LEU A 185 -18.95 15.55 -15.14
C LEU A 185 -20.04 15.93 -16.14
N VAL A 186 -19.93 15.54 -17.41
CA VAL A 186 -20.91 15.91 -18.45
C VAL A 186 -22.29 15.31 -18.18
N PRO A 187 -22.45 13.98 -17.97
CA PRO A 187 -23.75 13.40 -17.64
C PRO A 187 -24.30 13.92 -16.32
N TRP A 188 -23.45 14.15 -15.32
CA TRP A 188 -23.87 14.73 -14.04
C TRP A 188 -24.44 16.14 -14.21
N LYS A 189 -23.78 16.99 -14.99
CA LYS A 189 -24.28 18.33 -15.32
C LYS A 189 -25.59 18.28 -16.08
N ILE A 190 -25.70 17.44 -17.12
CA ILE A 190 -26.95 17.27 -17.88
C ILE A 190 -28.08 16.80 -16.97
N SER A 191 -27.82 15.83 -16.08
CA SER A 191 -28.81 15.32 -15.13
C SER A 191 -29.27 16.40 -14.16
N ARG A 192 -28.35 17.21 -13.65
CA ARG A 192 -28.66 18.32 -12.74
C ARG A 192 -29.41 19.45 -13.42
N ASP A 193 -28.99 19.85 -14.62
CA ASP A 193 -29.65 20.93 -15.39
C ASP A 193 -31.09 20.51 -15.78
N ASN A 194 -31.31 19.22 -16.07
CA ASN A 194 -32.65 18.69 -16.29
C ASN A 194 -33.47 18.70 -14.99
N ALA A 195 -32.88 18.31 -13.86
CA ALA A 195 -33.55 18.37 -12.57
C ALA A 195 -33.93 19.80 -12.19
N ASP A 196 -33.07 20.79 -12.43
CA ASP A 196 -33.35 22.20 -12.13
C ASP A 196 -34.43 22.80 -13.06
N LYS A 197 -34.50 22.37 -14.33
CA LYS A 197 -35.53 22.83 -15.29
C LYS A 197 -36.93 22.30 -14.99
N TYR A 198 -37.04 21.07 -14.50
CA TYR A 198 -38.34 20.43 -14.22
C TYR A 198 -38.67 20.36 -12.71
N GLY A 199 -37.73 20.78 -11.85
CA GLY A 199 -37.74 20.51 -10.40
C GLY A 199 -38.69 21.32 -9.54
N SER A 200 -39.45 22.27 -10.08
CA SER A 200 -40.47 22.98 -9.29
C SER A 200 -41.85 22.30 -9.28
N GLU A 201 -42.13 21.30 -10.14
CA GLU A 201 -43.46 20.65 -10.18
C GLU A 201 -43.47 19.12 -10.06
N VAL A 202 -42.34 18.41 -10.20
CA VAL A 202 -42.28 16.93 -10.09
C VAL A 202 -41.74 16.40 -8.75
N GLY A 203 -41.75 17.24 -7.71
CA GLY A 203 -41.34 16.88 -6.36
C GLY A 203 -42.34 16.00 -5.62
N LEU A 204 -42.65 14.77 -6.09
CA LEU A 204 -43.13 13.70 -5.20
C LEU A 204 -43.16 12.28 -5.80
N TRP A 205 -43.07 12.09 -7.13
CA TRP A 205 -43.42 10.79 -7.73
C TRP A 205 -42.24 9.92 -8.20
N LEU A 206 -41.00 10.38 -8.07
CA LEU A 206 -39.81 9.65 -8.54
C LEU A 206 -38.81 9.26 -7.43
N LEU A 207 -39.17 9.41 -6.16
CA LEU A 207 -38.66 8.46 -5.19
C LEU A 207 -39.39 7.15 -5.49
N PRO A 208 -38.74 6.09 -6.01
CA PRO A 208 -39.31 4.77 -5.84
C PRO A 208 -39.55 4.65 -4.36
N ALA A 209 -40.82 4.51 -3.98
CA ALA A 209 -41.18 4.12 -2.65
C ALA A 209 -40.53 2.76 -2.41
N CYS A 210 -39.28 2.75 -1.96
CA CYS A 210 -38.74 1.72 -1.10
C CYS A 210 -39.50 1.85 0.22
N ALA A 211 -40.80 1.59 0.18
CA ALA A 211 -41.55 1.19 1.35
C ALA A 211 -40.83 -0.08 1.82
N VAL A 212 -40.11 0.06 2.92
CA VAL A 212 -39.57 -1.07 3.69
C VAL A 212 -40.77 -1.88 4.14
N GLY A 213 -41.19 -2.83 3.31
CA GLY A 213 -42.16 -3.84 3.65
C GLY A 213 -41.60 -4.64 4.81
N ARG A 214 -42.27 -4.58 5.96
CA ARG A 214 -41.89 -5.24 7.22
C ARG A 214 -42.04 -6.77 7.20
N HIS A 215 -41.95 -7.39 6.03
CA HIS A 215 -42.05 -8.83 5.87
C HIS A 215 -40.93 -9.29 4.94
N GLY A 216 -40.01 -10.07 5.48
CA GLY A 216 -38.85 -10.57 4.76
C GLY A 216 -39.26 -11.41 3.55
N ALA A 217 -38.98 -10.90 2.35
CA ALA A 217 -38.90 -11.68 1.14
C ALA A 217 -37.99 -10.98 0.12
N ALA A 218 -36.99 -11.74 -0.32
CA ALA A 218 -36.15 -11.62 -1.50
C ALA A 218 -36.14 -10.27 -2.27
N TRP A 219 -34.98 -9.62 -2.25
CA TRP A 219 -34.63 -8.55 -3.17
C TRP A 219 -34.43 -9.16 -4.57
N SER A 220 -35.41 -8.98 -5.44
CA SER A 220 -35.31 -9.29 -6.87
C SER A 220 -35.37 -7.99 -7.65
N CYS A 221 -34.21 -7.40 -7.94
CA CYS A 221 -34.08 -6.38 -8.98
C CYS A 221 -33.95 -7.09 -10.33
N ILE A 222 -35.04 -7.70 -10.81
CA ILE A 222 -35.13 -8.15 -12.20
C ILE A 222 -35.62 -6.97 -13.04
N GLY A 223 -34.67 -6.20 -13.54
CA GLY A 223 -34.84 -5.41 -14.76
C GLY A 223 -34.44 -6.29 -15.95
N GLN A 224 -35.29 -7.24 -16.33
CA GLN A 224 -35.17 -7.95 -17.60
C GLN A 224 -35.55 -6.98 -18.73
N SER A 225 -34.55 -6.41 -19.40
CA SER A 225 -34.69 -5.98 -20.79
C SER A 225 -34.41 -7.20 -21.66
N ALA A 226 -35.43 -7.67 -22.37
CA ALA A 226 -35.43 -8.92 -23.11
C ALA A 226 -34.69 -8.88 -24.46
N ASP A 227 -34.11 -7.74 -24.85
CA ASP A 227 -33.47 -7.61 -26.15
C ASP A 227 -31.94 -7.52 -25.99
N GLY A 228 -31.28 -8.65 -26.28
CA GLY A 228 -29.83 -8.80 -26.27
C GLY A 228 -29.12 -7.96 -27.33
N GLN A 229 -29.01 -6.65 -27.10
CA GLN A 229 -28.20 -5.72 -27.90
C GLN A 229 -27.37 -4.77 -27.02
N LEU A 230 -26.57 -5.32 -26.11
CA LEU A 230 -25.65 -4.49 -25.29
C LEU A 230 -24.33 -4.13 -25.99
N ALA A 231 -24.09 -4.59 -27.22
CA ALA A 231 -22.82 -4.36 -27.93
C ALA A 231 -22.82 -3.18 -28.93
N ILE A 232 -23.99 -2.59 -29.25
CA ILE A 232 -24.10 -1.56 -30.33
C ILE A 232 -24.19 -0.12 -29.75
N GLY A 233 -24.32 0.00 -28.42
CA GLY A 233 -24.60 1.29 -27.77
C GLY A 233 -23.44 2.29 -27.74
N LEU A 234 -22.18 1.83 -27.71
CA LEU A 234 -21.05 2.75 -27.50
C LEU A 234 -20.76 3.61 -28.75
N GLU A 235 -20.78 3.02 -29.94
CA GLU A 235 -20.56 3.71 -31.23
C GLU A 235 -21.67 4.73 -31.52
N GLN A 236 -22.94 4.36 -31.28
CA GLN A 236 -24.07 5.27 -31.48
C GLN A 236 -24.10 6.38 -30.43
N CYS A 237 -23.65 6.12 -29.21
CA CYS A 237 -23.54 7.15 -28.17
C CYS A 237 -22.38 8.12 -28.49
N LEU A 238 -21.22 7.63 -28.93
CA LEU A 238 -20.08 8.46 -29.30
C LEU A 238 -20.38 9.38 -30.49
N SER A 239 -21.07 8.84 -31.51
CA SER A 239 -21.49 9.61 -32.70
C SER A 239 -22.45 10.74 -32.34
N ARG A 240 -23.44 10.48 -31.47
CA ARG A 240 -24.37 11.51 -31.01
C ARG A 240 -23.70 12.55 -30.11
N LEU A 241 -22.74 12.14 -29.28
CA LEU A 241 -21.96 13.06 -28.45
C LEU A 241 -21.10 14.01 -29.31
N LEU A 242 -20.43 13.49 -30.34
CA LEU A 242 -19.66 14.30 -31.29
C LEU A 242 -20.55 15.30 -32.05
N HIS A 243 -21.75 14.90 -32.42
CA HIS A 243 -22.69 15.79 -33.12
C HIS A 243 -23.22 16.90 -32.20
N ALA A 244 -23.46 16.60 -30.92
CA ALA A 244 -23.86 17.59 -29.92
C ALA A 244 -22.73 18.57 -29.60
N LEU A 245 -21.49 18.09 -29.48
CA LEU A 245 -20.31 18.94 -29.27
C LEU A 245 -20.07 19.88 -30.46
N ARG A 246 -20.31 19.41 -31.69
CA ARG A 246 -20.19 20.26 -32.90
C ARG A 246 -21.21 21.40 -32.93
N GLN A 247 -22.40 21.20 -32.38
CA GLN A 247 -23.44 22.25 -32.29
C GLN A 247 -23.09 23.31 -31.23
N ILE A 248 -22.39 22.92 -30.17
CA ILE A 248 -21.97 23.83 -29.10
C ILE A 248 -20.75 24.66 -29.52
N TYR A 249 -19.85 24.11 -30.34
CA TYR A 249 -18.61 24.80 -30.75
C TYR A 249 -18.78 25.79 -31.92
N VAL A 250 -19.93 25.77 -32.61
CA VAL A 250 -20.21 26.65 -33.78
C VAL A 250 -21.07 27.87 -33.39
N ARG A 251 -21.32 28.09 -32.10
CA ARG A 251 -21.85 29.35 -31.56
C ARG A 251 -20.81 30.06 -30.72
#